data_AF-A0A2A2L162-F1
#
_entry.id   AF-A0A2A2L162-F1
#
_cell.length_a   1.000
_cell.length_b   1.000
_cell.length_c   1.000
_cell.angle_alpha   90.00
_cell.angle_beta   90.00
_cell.angle_gamma   90.00
#
_symmetry.space_group_name_H-M   'P 1'
#
loop_
_entity.id
_entity.type
_entity.pdbx_description
1 polymer ?
#
loop_
_entity_poly.entity_id
_entity_poly.type
_entity_poly.pdbx_seq_one_letter_code
_entity_poly.pdbx_strand_id
1 'polypeptide(L)'
;PVVFTILVAAFVAMMTFPDGLGKFFAGHLTFRETLSDFIANCTFVTNSSMRCSEHVINHWTMGFSNPHYALFIYFLFYILAQAWPEGIRGLDGPQIYPGLYAVVGAAAYTGSVTHSLSIALIVCETTGQLCALLPVLIALMIANAICSFLQPSIYESTIKIQNYPYLADLPPSRISVHTTKVDQIMLRDIVYITRDTTYRELREILLETPHLRSYPFVADRKSMILLGSVSRKYLLYLLTRKLGPEPGLNVTRRRSKTASEIMNTINNFRQLV
;
A
#
# COMPACT_ATOMS: atom_id res chain seq x y z
N PRO A 1 16.95 -13.42 6.16
CA PRO A 1 15.63 -13.38 5.50
C PRO A 1 14.96 -14.76 5.38
N VAL A 2 15.63 -15.76 4.78
CA VAL A 2 15.02 -17.09 4.52
C VAL A 2 14.70 -17.87 5.81
N VAL A 3 15.58 -17.81 6.82
CA VAL A 3 15.34 -18.46 8.13
C VAL A 3 14.11 -17.88 8.82
N PHE A 4 13.95 -16.55 8.80
CA PHE A 4 12.78 -15.89 9.38
C PHE A 4 11.49 -16.29 8.66
N THR A 5 11.49 -16.32 7.32
CA THR A 5 10.30 -16.75 6.56
C THR A 5 9.94 -18.21 6.82
N ILE A 6 10.94 -19.09 7.01
CA ILE A 6 10.70 -20.50 7.37
C ILE A 6 10.13 -20.60 8.79
N LEU A 7 10.66 -19.87 9.75
CA LEU A 7 10.15 -19.87 11.13
C LEU A 7 8.71 -19.35 11.21
N VAL A 8 8.41 -18.26 10.51
CA VAL A 8 7.03 -17.72 10.43
C VAL A 8 6.11 -18.72 9.74
N ALA A 9 6.54 -19.33 8.64
CA ALA A 9 5.73 -20.36 7.95
C ALA A 9 5.47 -21.58 8.84
N ALA A 10 6.47 -22.06 9.58
CA ALA A 10 6.33 -23.16 10.52
C ALA A 10 5.39 -22.81 11.67
N PHE A 11 5.48 -21.58 12.20
CA PHE A 11 4.59 -21.08 13.24
C PHE A 11 3.14 -21.00 12.75
N VAL A 12 2.91 -20.44 11.57
CA VAL A 12 1.57 -20.37 10.96
C VAL A 12 1.03 -21.78 10.73
N ALA A 13 1.83 -22.69 10.18
CA ALA A 13 1.42 -24.09 9.96
C ALA A 13 1.05 -24.82 11.27
N MET A 14 1.78 -24.54 12.36
CA MET A 14 1.45 -25.08 13.69
C MET A 14 0.13 -24.52 14.22
N MET A 15 -0.15 -23.24 13.99
CA MET A 15 -1.43 -22.62 14.40
C MET A 15 -2.61 -23.07 13.54
N THR A 16 -2.43 -23.26 12.24
CA THR A 16 -3.48 -23.67 11.31
C THR A 16 -3.69 -25.18 11.24
N PHE A 17 -2.90 -25.97 11.96
CA PHE A 17 -3.01 -27.42 11.97
C PHE A 17 -4.42 -27.87 12.39
N PRO A 18 -5.17 -28.57 11.51
CA PRO A 18 -6.61 -28.79 11.65
C PRO A 18 -6.96 -29.66 12.85
N ASP A 19 -6.06 -30.52 13.32
CA ASP A 19 -6.31 -31.34 14.51
C ASP A 19 -5.92 -30.68 15.83
N GLY A 20 -5.19 -29.56 15.78
CA GLY A 20 -4.71 -28.78 16.93
C GLY A 20 -5.48 -27.48 17.12
N LEU A 21 -4.75 -26.35 17.13
CA LEU A 21 -5.33 -25.01 17.27
C LEU A 21 -6.20 -24.61 16.07
N GLY A 22 -6.02 -25.25 14.90
CA GLY A 22 -6.83 -25.02 13.71
C GLY A 22 -8.31 -25.35 13.90
N LYS A 23 -8.69 -26.21 14.86
CA LYS A 23 -10.10 -26.50 15.17
C LYS A 23 -10.88 -25.23 15.55
N PHE A 24 -10.24 -24.31 16.27
CA PHE A 24 -10.87 -23.06 16.72
C PHE A 24 -10.98 -21.98 15.63
N PHE A 25 -10.13 -22.08 14.60
CA PHE A 25 -10.05 -21.10 13.51
C PHE A 25 -10.63 -21.63 12.19
N ALA A 26 -11.39 -22.73 12.22
CA ALA A 26 -11.86 -23.41 11.02
C ALA A 26 -10.71 -23.74 10.03
N GLY A 27 -9.54 -24.13 10.54
CA GLY A 27 -8.30 -24.33 9.78
C GLY A 27 -8.32 -25.50 8.78
N HIS A 28 -9.38 -26.31 8.78
CA HIS A 28 -9.63 -27.33 7.75
C HIS A 28 -10.24 -26.73 6.47
N LEU A 29 -10.80 -25.53 6.55
CA LEU A 29 -11.47 -24.88 5.42
C LEU A 29 -10.48 -23.99 4.65
N THR A 30 -10.63 -23.98 3.33
CA THR A 30 -9.92 -23.01 2.49
C THR A 30 -10.54 -21.62 2.66
N PHE A 31 -9.76 -20.57 2.38
CA PHE A 31 -10.26 -19.18 2.47
C PHE A 31 -11.55 -18.96 1.66
N ARG A 32 -11.67 -19.61 0.49
CA ARG A 32 -12.85 -19.54 -0.37
C ARG A 32 -14.09 -20.16 0.29
N GLU A 33 -13.93 -21.30 0.95
CA GLU A 33 -15.02 -21.98 1.65
C GLU A 33 -15.45 -21.20 2.89
N THR A 34 -14.50 -20.71 3.70
CA THR A 34 -14.81 -19.86 4.87
C THR A 34 -15.57 -18.60 4.48
N LEU A 35 -15.21 -17.98 3.35
CA LEU A 35 -15.87 -16.77 2.86
C LEU A 35 -17.27 -17.07 2.32
N SER A 36 -17.44 -18.20 1.62
CA SER A 36 -18.75 -18.66 1.14
C SER A 36 -19.69 -18.95 2.31
N ASP A 37 -19.20 -19.61 3.37
CA ASP A 37 -19.97 -19.90 4.57
C ASP A 37 -20.32 -18.62 5.35
N PHE A 38 -19.44 -17.62 5.35
CA PHE A 38 -19.66 -16.33 6.03
C PHE A 38 -20.76 -15.48 5.36
N ILE A 39 -20.88 -15.53 4.03
CA ILE A 39 -21.86 -14.76 3.25
C ILE A 39 -23.17 -15.54 3.09
N ALA A 40 -23.26 -16.77 3.62
CA ALA A 40 -24.43 -17.61 3.50
C ALA A 40 -25.69 -16.90 4.00
N ASN A 41 -26.74 -16.92 3.18
CA ASN A 41 -28.01 -16.28 3.49
C ASN A 41 -28.91 -17.19 4.36
N CYS A 42 -28.35 -17.71 5.44
CA CYS A 42 -29.04 -18.59 6.39
C CYS A 42 -28.70 -18.18 7.83
N THR A 43 -29.60 -18.45 8.77
CA THR A 43 -29.45 -18.06 10.16
C THR A 43 -28.82 -19.17 10.99
N PHE A 44 -27.83 -18.82 11.82
CA PHE A 44 -27.27 -19.70 12.84
C PHE A 44 -28.22 -19.91 14.05
N VAL A 45 -29.32 -19.15 14.11
CA VAL A 45 -30.32 -19.25 15.18
C VAL A 45 -31.19 -20.48 14.98
N THR A 46 -31.39 -21.24 16.05
CA THR A 46 -32.00 -22.58 16.04
C THR A 46 -33.52 -22.59 15.81
N ASN A 47 -34.22 -21.47 16.03
CA ASN A 47 -35.69 -21.35 15.97
C ASN A 47 -36.19 -20.52 14.76
N SER A 48 -35.61 -20.68 13.57
CA SER A 48 -36.05 -19.96 12.37
C SER A 48 -36.20 -20.92 11.18
N SER A 49 -37.16 -20.63 10.30
CA SER A 49 -37.43 -21.39 9.06
C SER A 49 -36.27 -21.36 8.06
N MET A 50 -35.31 -20.44 8.24
CA MET A 50 -34.17 -20.19 7.37
C MET A 50 -32.84 -20.70 7.97
N ARG A 51 -32.88 -21.89 8.59
CA ARG A 51 -31.73 -22.50 9.28
C ARG A 51 -30.64 -22.92 8.28
N CYS A 52 -29.37 -22.67 8.62
CA CYS A 52 -28.24 -23.23 7.88
C CYS A 52 -28.20 -24.77 8.00
N SER A 53 -27.60 -25.45 7.03
CA SER A 53 -27.36 -26.89 7.10
C SER A 53 -26.45 -27.22 8.30
N GLU A 54 -26.67 -28.39 8.90
CA GLU A 54 -25.95 -28.82 10.11
C GLU A 54 -24.43 -28.91 9.89
N HIS A 55 -24.01 -29.19 8.65
CA HIS A 55 -22.60 -29.15 8.24
C HIS A 55 -21.96 -27.76 8.38
N VAL A 56 -22.64 -26.70 7.93
CA VAL A 56 -22.14 -25.32 8.02
C VAL A 56 -22.10 -24.85 9.47
N ILE A 57 -23.11 -25.21 10.27
CA ILE A 57 -23.15 -24.85 11.69
C ILE A 57 -21.97 -25.51 12.43
N ASN A 58 -21.68 -26.78 12.14
CA ASN A 58 -20.58 -27.52 12.74
C ASN A 58 -19.20 -26.92 12.43
N HIS A 59 -19.01 -26.28 11.28
CA HIS A 59 -17.75 -25.59 10.97
C HIS A 59 -17.43 -24.44 11.94
N TRP A 60 -18.45 -23.76 12.47
CA TRP A 60 -18.29 -22.59 13.34
C TRP A 60 -18.51 -22.90 14.83
N THR A 61 -19.10 -24.04 15.17
CA THR A 61 -19.38 -24.46 16.56
C THR A 61 -18.36 -25.46 17.12
N MET A 62 -17.58 -26.13 16.27
CA MET A 62 -16.58 -27.13 16.67
C MET A 62 -15.30 -26.47 17.22
N GLY A 63 -15.32 -26.03 18.48
CA GLY A 63 -14.08 -25.63 19.14
C GLY A 63 -14.20 -25.21 20.59
N PHE A 64 -15.32 -24.64 21.03
CA PHE A 64 -15.41 -24.06 22.37
C PHE A 64 -15.61 -25.10 23.49
N SER A 65 -14.58 -25.90 23.81
CA SER A 65 -14.57 -26.77 24.99
C SER A 65 -14.09 -26.06 26.27
N ASN A 66 -13.45 -24.89 26.13
CA ASN A 66 -12.90 -24.14 27.26
C ASN A 66 -13.74 -22.89 27.57
N PRO A 67 -14.27 -22.75 28.80
CA PRO A 67 -15.20 -21.68 29.15
C PRO A 67 -14.56 -20.28 29.09
N HIS A 68 -13.25 -20.11 29.30
CA HIS A 68 -12.63 -18.77 29.39
C HIS A 68 -12.52 -18.00 28.06
N TYR A 69 -12.16 -18.65 26.95
CA TYR A 69 -12.11 -17.99 25.64
C TYR A 69 -13.51 -17.82 25.03
N ALA A 70 -14.39 -18.77 25.32
CA ALA A 70 -15.81 -18.61 25.07
C ALA A 70 -16.34 -17.36 25.80
N LEU A 71 -15.98 -17.13 27.07
CA LEU A 71 -16.46 -15.99 27.86
C LEU A 71 -16.03 -14.62 27.30
N PHE A 72 -14.84 -14.46 26.71
CA PHE A 72 -14.43 -13.15 26.15
C PHE A 72 -15.17 -12.83 24.84
N ILE A 73 -15.26 -13.81 23.93
CA ILE A 73 -16.04 -13.67 22.69
C ILE A 73 -17.53 -13.53 23.03
N TYR A 74 -18.02 -14.33 23.98
CA TYR A 74 -19.39 -14.26 24.49
C TYR A 74 -19.66 -12.93 25.19
N PHE A 75 -18.70 -12.33 25.91
CA PHE A 75 -18.85 -11.00 26.51
C PHE A 75 -18.98 -9.91 25.45
N LEU A 76 -18.15 -9.98 24.39
CA LEU A 76 -18.24 -9.05 23.27
C LEU A 76 -19.59 -9.20 22.52
N PHE A 77 -19.99 -10.44 22.25
CA PHE A 77 -21.31 -10.77 21.68
C PHE A 77 -22.47 -10.40 22.61
N TYR A 78 -22.30 -10.54 23.93
CA TYR A 78 -23.28 -10.22 24.96
C TYR A 78 -23.48 -8.70 25.07
N ILE A 79 -22.41 -7.91 25.01
CA ILE A 79 -22.51 -6.45 24.94
C ILE A 79 -23.21 -6.01 23.65
N LEU A 80 -22.89 -6.64 22.50
CA LEU A 80 -23.58 -6.38 21.24
C LEU A 80 -25.07 -6.79 21.29
N ALA A 81 -25.37 -7.94 21.88
CA ALA A 81 -26.73 -8.43 22.09
C ALA A 81 -27.51 -7.58 23.09
N GLN A 82 -26.87 -7.02 24.12
CA GLN A 82 -27.50 -6.13 25.08
C GLN A 82 -27.71 -4.71 24.52
N ALA A 83 -26.85 -4.27 23.61
CA ALA A 83 -27.03 -3.02 22.87
C ALA A 83 -28.17 -3.12 21.83
N TRP A 84 -28.41 -4.31 21.26
CA TRP A 84 -29.50 -4.59 20.32
C TRP A 84 -30.23 -5.91 20.65
N PRO A 85 -31.08 -5.94 21.70
CA PRO A 85 -31.70 -7.16 22.23
C PRO A 85 -32.68 -7.88 21.29
N GLU A 86 -33.28 -7.17 20.33
CA GLU A 86 -34.16 -7.72 19.29
C GLU A 86 -33.48 -7.74 17.89
N GLY A 87 -32.18 -7.44 17.83
CA GLY A 87 -31.53 -6.99 16.60
C GLY A 87 -32.12 -5.65 16.11
N ILE A 88 -31.79 -5.23 14.89
CA ILE A 88 -32.43 -4.07 14.23
C ILE A 88 -33.83 -4.46 13.72
N ARG A 89 -34.55 -5.33 14.43
CA ARG A 89 -35.95 -5.64 14.13
C ARG A 89 -36.80 -4.55 14.79
N GLY A 90 -37.25 -3.60 13.98
CA GLY A 90 -38.44 -2.84 14.33
C GLY A 90 -39.63 -3.79 14.47
N LEU A 91 -40.67 -3.37 15.20
CA LEU A 91 -41.84 -4.19 15.56
C LEU A 91 -42.58 -4.84 14.36
N ASP A 92 -42.28 -4.44 13.12
CA ASP A 92 -42.75 -5.03 11.85
C ASP A 92 -41.70 -4.91 10.71
N GLY A 93 -40.42 -5.12 11.01
CA GLY A 93 -39.33 -4.96 10.02
C GLY A 93 -39.26 -6.07 8.94
N PRO A 94 -38.74 -5.78 7.73
CA PRO A 94 -38.51 -6.80 6.70
C PRO A 94 -37.52 -7.87 7.17
N GLN A 95 -37.59 -9.06 6.56
CA GLN A 95 -36.76 -10.20 6.92
C GLN A 95 -35.26 -9.86 6.83
N ILE A 96 -34.55 -10.05 7.94
CA ILE A 96 -33.12 -9.79 8.07
C ILE A 96 -32.33 -10.93 7.41
N TYR A 97 -31.49 -10.57 6.45
CA TYR A 97 -30.57 -11.48 5.77
C TYR A 97 -29.17 -11.33 6.37
N PRO A 98 -28.71 -12.25 7.23
CA PRO A 98 -27.44 -12.10 7.98
C PRO A 98 -26.22 -12.03 7.05
N GLY A 99 -26.24 -12.75 5.93
CA GLY A 99 -25.18 -12.70 4.93
C GLY A 99 -24.95 -11.28 4.37
N LEU A 100 -26.01 -10.48 4.21
CA LEU A 100 -25.88 -9.11 3.73
C LEU A 100 -25.18 -8.19 4.74
N TYR A 101 -25.48 -8.35 6.03
CA TYR A 101 -24.81 -7.59 7.09
C TYR A 101 -23.34 -8.00 7.26
N ALA A 102 -23.07 -9.31 7.11
CA ALA A 102 -21.71 -9.84 7.10
C ALA A 102 -20.87 -9.20 5.97
N VAL A 103 -21.44 -9.11 4.78
CA VAL A 103 -20.84 -8.44 3.61
C VAL A 103 -20.60 -6.95 3.86
N VAL A 104 -21.59 -6.22 4.41
CA VAL A 104 -21.44 -4.80 4.76
C VAL A 104 -20.31 -4.58 5.77
N GLY A 105 -20.22 -5.43 6.81
CA GLY A 105 -19.16 -5.36 7.82
C GLY A 105 -17.77 -5.61 7.23
N ALA A 106 -17.63 -6.64 6.38
CA ALA A 106 -16.38 -6.93 5.69
C ALA A 106 -15.93 -5.78 4.77
N ALA A 107 -16.87 -5.22 3.99
CA ALA A 107 -16.61 -4.07 3.12
C ALA A 107 -16.24 -2.82 3.91
N ALA A 108 -16.96 -2.53 5.01
CA ALA A 108 -16.68 -1.38 5.86
C ALA A 108 -15.30 -1.48 6.52
N TYR A 109 -14.94 -2.66 7.05
CA TYR A 109 -13.62 -2.88 7.66
C TYR A 109 -12.49 -2.71 6.64
N THR A 110 -12.56 -3.40 5.51
CA THR A 110 -11.50 -3.35 4.48
C THR A 110 -11.42 -1.97 3.80
N GLY A 111 -12.56 -1.33 3.55
CA GLY A 111 -12.67 0.05 3.06
C GLY A 111 -12.05 1.09 4.01
N SER A 112 -12.28 0.90 5.31
CA SER A 112 -11.75 1.74 6.37
C SER A 112 -10.23 1.57 6.52
N VAL A 113 -9.70 0.35 6.56
CA VAL A 113 -8.24 0.10 6.68
C VAL A 113 -7.43 0.66 5.50
N THR A 114 -8.01 0.63 4.29
CA THR A 114 -7.36 1.09 3.06
C THR A 114 -7.65 2.55 2.70
N HIS A 115 -8.57 3.21 3.40
CA HIS A 115 -9.16 4.49 3.01
C HIS A 115 -9.68 4.54 1.56
N SER A 116 -10.30 3.45 1.08
CA SER A 116 -10.80 3.33 -0.29
C SER A 116 -12.29 3.01 -0.35
N LEU A 117 -13.05 3.85 -1.06
CA LEU A 117 -14.49 3.62 -1.29
C LEU A 117 -14.76 2.56 -2.37
N SER A 118 -13.76 2.22 -3.20
CA SER A 118 -13.90 1.25 -4.31
C SER A 118 -14.23 -0.17 -3.83
N ILE A 119 -13.91 -0.50 -2.58
CA ILE A 119 -14.19 -1.81 -1.97
C ILE A 119 -15.69 -2.10 -1.90
N ALA A 120 -16.54 -1.09 -1.71
CA ALA A 120 -18.00 -1.28 -1.78
C ALA A 120 -18.42 -1.83 -3.16
N LEU A 121 -17.83 -1.30 -4.25
CA LEU A 121 -18.12 -1.75 -5.60
C LEU A 121 -17.60 -3.17 -5.84
N ILE A 122 -16.35 -3.46 -5.45
CA ILE A 122 -15.77 -4.81 -5.59
C ILE A 122 -16.64 -5.84 -4.87
N VAL A 123 -17.06 -5.54 -3.64
CA VAL A 123 -17.88 -6.45 -2.85
C VAL A 123 -19.26 -6.65 -3.48
N CYS A 124 -19.93 -5.58 -3.93
CA CYS A 124 -21.21 -5.67 -4.63
C CYS A 124 -21.14 -6.40 -5.97
N GLU A 125 -20.01 -6.28 -6.68
CA GLU A 125 -19.77 -7.02 -7.93
C GLU A 125 -19.54 -8.50 -7.66
N THR A 126 -18.76 -8.84 -6.63
CA THR A 126 -18.51 -10.25 -6.25
C THR A 126 -19.73 -10.97 -5.72
N THR A 127 -20.67 -10.26 -5.07
CA THR A 127 -21.93 -10.84 -4.58
C THR A 127 -23.00 -10.92 -5.69
N GLY A 128 -22.80 -10.24 -6.83
CA GLY A 128 -23.73 -10.23 -7.95
C GLY A 128 -25.03 -9.47 -7.69
N GLN A 129 -25.14 -8.71 -6.58
CA GLN A 129 -26.37 -8.06 -6.16
C GLN A 129 -26.17 -6.56 -5.92
N LEU A 130 -26.22 -5.78 -7.00
CA LEU A 130 -26.00 -4.32 -6.99
C LEU A 130 -27.10 -3.53 -6.24
N CYS A 131 -28.26 -4.12 -5.99
CA CYS A 131 -29.36 -3.47 -5.27
C CYS A 131 -28.98 -3.08 -3.83
N ALA A 132 -27.98 -3.72 -3.24
CA ALA A 132 -27.50 -3.41 -1.89
C ALA A 132 -26.36 -2.37 -1.85
N LEU A 133 -26.02 -1.73 -2.97
CA LEU A 133 -24.88 -0.82 -3.05
C LEU A 133 -24.99 0.40 -2.13
N LEU A 134 -26.18 1.02 -2.08
CA LEU A 134 -26.40 2.25 -1.31
C LEU A 134 -26.13 2.08 0.21
N PRO A 135 -26.71 1.09 0.91
CA PRO A 135 -26.41 0.89 2.33
C PRO A 135 -24.95 0.48 2.61
N VAL A 136 -24.33 -0.30 1.72
CA VAL A 136 -22.90 -0.66 1.84
C VAL A 136 -22.03 0.59 1.77
N LEU A 137 -22.30 1.50 0.83
CA LEU A 137 -21.53 2.71 0.63
C LEU A 137 -21.66 3.68 1.81
N ILE A 138 -22.87 3.84 2.38
CA ILE A 138 -23.09 4.68 3.57
C ILE A 138 -22.30 4.13 4.76
N ALA A 139 -22.42 2.84 5.05
CA ALA A 139 -21.70 2.21 6.16
C ALA A 139 -20.17 2.34 5.99
N LEU A 140 -19.67 2.12 4.77
CA LEU A 140 -18.25 2.24 4.44
C LEU A 140 -17.77 3.69 4.59
N MET A 141 -18.54 4.68 4.14
CA MET A 141 -18.18 6.10 4.29
C MET A 141 -18.07 6.50 5.77
N ILE A 142 -19.00 6.06 6.62
CA ILE A 142 -18.95 6.32 8.07
C ILE A 142 -17.70 5.68 8.68
N ALA A 143 -17.44 4.41 8.37
CA ALA A 143 -16.27 3.69 8.88
C ALA A 143 -14.94 4.30 8.40
N ASN A 144 -14.89 4.74 7.13
CA ASN A 144 -13.72 5.40 6.56
C ASN A 144 -13.49 6.78 7.20
N ALA A 145 -14.55 7.55 7.44
CA ALA A 145 -14.45 8.83 8.12
C ALA A 145 -13.87 8.67 9.54
N ILE A 146 -14.40 7.72 10.33
CA ILE A 146 -13.92 7.45 11.68
C ILE A 146 -12.44 7.03 11.67
N CYS A 147 -12.05 6.12 10.77
CA CYS A 147 -10.65 5.68 10.69
C CYS A 147 -9.71 6.78 10.20
N SER A 148 -10.13 7.57 9.20
CA SER A 148 -9.36 8.71 8.70
C SER A 148 -9.05 9.75 9.77
N PHE A 149 -9.91 9.90 10.78
CA PHE A 149 -9.63 10.76 11.94
C PHE A 149 -8.63 10.15 12.93
N LEU A 150 -8.60 8.82 13.06
CA LEU A 150 -7.83 8.13 14.09
C LEU A 150 -6.43 7.74 13.61
N GLN A 151 -6.30 7.22 12.38
CA GLN A 151 -5.09 6.60 11.89
C GLN A 151 -4.87 6.85 10.39
N PRO A 152 -3.60 6.90 9.93
CA PRO A 152 -3.28 6.88 8.51
C PRO A 152 -3.57 5.50 7.91
N SER A 153 -3.82 5.46 6.60
CA SER A 153 -4.06 4.19 5.89
C SER A 153 -2.90 3.19 6.09
N ILE A 154 -3.19 1.89 5.91
CA ILE A 154 -2.16 0.85 5.97
C ILE A 154 -0.99 1.10 5.00
N TYR A 155 -1.27 1.67 3.84
CA TYR A 155 -0.25 1.97 2.82
C TYR A 155 0.64 3.13 3.25
N GLU A 156 0.06 4.20 3.77
CA GLU A 156 0.82 5.34 4.28
C GLU A 156 1.66 4.95 5.50
N SER A 157 1.11 4.11 6.39
CA SER A 157 1.83 3.53 7.52
C SER A 157 3.02 2.70 7.06
N THR A 158 2.84 1.87 6.03
CA THR A 158 3.93 1.06 5.46
C THR A 158 5.01 1.93 4.85
N ILE A 159 4.65 3.00 4.13
CA ILE A 159 5.61 3.97 3.56
C ILE A 159 6.44 4.63 4.66
N LYS A 160 5.80 5.03 5.77
CA LYS A 160 6.47 5.62 6.94
C LYS A 160 7.41 4.62 7.62
N ILE A 161 6.96 3.38 7.86
CA ILE A 161 7.77 2.32 8.49
C ILE A 161 9.01 2.00 7.64
N GLN A 162 8.84 1.88 6.33
CA GLN A 162 9.95 1.59 5.41
C GLN A 162 10.85 2.81 5.16
N ASN A 163 10.44 4.01 5.60
CA ASN A 163 10.95 5.32 5.21
C ASN A 163 11.30 5.41 3.72
N TYR A 164 10.33 5.12 2.86
CA TYR A 164 10.51 5.40 1.45
C TYR A 164 10.48 6.92 1.19
N PRO A 165 11.32 7.43 0.27
CA PRO A 165 11.32 8.85 -0.10
C PRO A 165 10.06 9.14 -0.91
N TYR A 166 8.96 9.36 -0.21
CA TYR A 166 7.66 9.75 -0.75
C TYR A 166 7.37 11.19 -0.32
N LEU A 167 7.15 12.06 -1.30
CA LEU A 167 6.72 13.43 -1.05
C LEU A 167 5.21 13.42 -0.81
N ALA A 168 4.80 13.13 0.42
CA ALA A 168 3.41 13.28 0.83
C ALA A 168 3.08 14.77 1.01
N ASP A 169 1.83 15.13 0.72
CA ASP A 169 1.27 16.39 1.21
C ASP A 169 1.28 16.34 2.74
N LEU A 170 2.20 17.10 3.33
CA LEU A 170 2.32 17.13 4.78
C LEU A 170 1.11 17.89 5.34
N PRO A 171 0.45 17.37 6.39
CA PRO A 171 -0.57 18.14 7.08
C PRO A 171 0.03 19.48 7.53
N PRO A 172 -0.77 20.56 7.53
CA PRO A 172 -0.28 21.93 7.75
C PRO A 172 0.34 22.15 9.14
N SER A 173 0.27 21.17 10.04
CA SER A 173 0.91 21.17 11.35
C SER A 173 2.44 21.14 11.29
N ARG A 174 3.06 20.65 10.20
CA ARG A 174 4.51 20.76 10.00
C ARG A 174 4.87 22.02 9.22
N ILE A 175 4.96 23.12 9.97
CA ILE A 175 5.34 24.47 9.50
C ILE A 175 6.70 24.46 8.78
N SER A 176 7.65 23.63 9.26
CA SER A 176 9.03 23.62 8.76
C SER A 176 9.15 23.30 7.26
N VAL A 177 8.29 22.44 6.69
CA VAL A 177 8.42 22.02 5.28
C VAL A 177 7.79 23.04 4.33
N HIS A 178 6.76 23.75 4.79
CA HIS A 178 6.13 24.84 4.03
C HIS A 178 6.99 26.10 3.97
N THR A 179 7.95 26.24 4.90
CA THR A 179 8.91 27.37 4.93
C THR A 179 10.22 27.10 4.18
N THR A 180 10.49 25.85 3.80
CA THR A 180 11.73 25.51 3.07
C THR A 180 11.64 26.01 1.63
N LYS A 181 12.41 27.04 1.32
CA LYS A 181 12.51 27.58 -0.04
C LYS A 181 13.50 26.76 -0.86
N VAL A 182 13.29 26.73 -2.18
CA VAL A 182 14.17 26.00 -3.11
C VAL A 182 15.64 26.46 -3.00
N ASP A 183 15.90 27.72 -2.64
CA ASP A 183 17.25 28.24 -2.41
C ASP A 183 18.04 27.46 -1.35
N GLN A 184 17.37 26.83 -0.37
CA GLN A 184 18.02 26.03 0.67
C GLN A 184 18.37 24.61 0.20
N ILE A 185 17.70 24.11 -0.84
CA ILE A 185 17.84 22.72 -1.33
C ILE A 185 18.61 22.69 -2.67
N MET A 186 18.67 23.81 -3.40
CA MET A 186 19.30 23.86 -4.71
C MET A 186 20.80 23.57 -4.64
N LEU A 187 21.28 22.75 -5.56
CA LEU A 187 22.71 22.56 -5.77
C LEU A 187 23.29 23.80 -6.43
N ARG A 188 24.22 24.48 -5.74
CA ARG A 188 24.87 25.71 -6.24
C ARG A 188 26.06 25.42 -7.17
N ASP A 189 26.72 24.27 -6.98
CA ASP A 189 27.82 23.83 -7.81
C ASP A 189 27.30 23.09 -9.04
N ILE A 190 27.09 23.84 -10.13
CA ILE A 190 26.55 23.33 -11.39
C ILE A 190 27.63 23.38 -12.47
N VAL A 191 27.83 22.26 -13.17
CA VAL A 191 28.67 22.20 -14.37
C VAL A 191 27.86 22.69 -15.57
N TYR A 192 28.34 23.72 -16.26
CA TYR A 192 27.67 24.35 -17.39
C TYR A 192 28.55 24.42 -18.63
N ILE A 193 27.93 24.59 -19.80
CA ILE A 193 28.59 24.76 -21.09
C ILE A 193 28.21 26.13 -21.65
N THR A 194 29.18 26.90 -22.13
CA THR A 194 28.95 28.17 -22.83
C THR A 194 29.27 28.02 -24.31
N ARG A 195 28.93 29.03 -25.11
CA ARG A 195 29.26 29.04 -26.54
C ARG A 195 30.77 29.03 -26.81
N ASP A 196 31.54 29.62 -25.90
CA ASP A 196 32.97 29.83 -26.07
C ASP A 196 33.82 28.69 -25.49
N THR A 197 33.21 27.65 -24.90
CA THR A 197 33.96 26.49 -24.36
C THR A 197 34.73 25.77 -25.47
N THR A 198 36.00 25.48 -25.22
CA THR A 198 36.84 24.76 -26.17
C THR A 198 36.50 23.27 -26.19
N TYR A 199 36.82 22.58 -27.29
CA TYR A 199 36.65 21.12 -27.38
C TYR A 199 37.42 20.34 -26.29
N ARG A 200 38.51 20.92 -25.78
CA ARG A 200 39.32 20.33 -24.70
C ARG A 200 38.58 20.38 -23.37
N GLU A 201 38.10 21.56 -22.97
CA GLU A 201 37.31 21.73 -21.76
C GLU A 201 36.03 20.91 -21.82
N LEU A 202 35.39 20.87 -22.99
CA LEU A 202 34.22 20.05 -23.23
C LEU A 202 34.50 18.55 -23.03
N ARG A 203 35.65 18.08 -23.50
CA ARG A 203 36.11 16.70 -23.28
C ARG A 203 36.38 16.43 -21.80
N GLU A 204 37.05 17.34 -21.11
CA GLU A 204 37.33 17.24 -19.66
C GLU A 204 36.03 17.16 -18.85
N ILE A 205 35.07 18.07 -19.12
CA ILE A 205 33.74 18.07 -18.49
C ILE A 205 33.03 16.72 -18.66
N LEU A 206 33.06 16.15 -19.86
CA LEU A 206 32.40 14.86 -20.14
C LEU A 206 33.07 13.68 -19.44
N LEU A 207 34.40 13.73 -19.26
CA LEU A 207 35.20 12.72 -18.57
C LEU A 207 34.98 12.80 -17.05
N GLU A 208 34.98 14.00 -16.48
CA GLU A 208 34.81 14.22 -15.04
C GLU A 208 33.40 13.89 -14.55
N THR A 209 32.37 14.08 -15.39
CA THR A 209 30.97 13.93 -14.97
C THR A 209 30.21 12.80 -15.68
N PRO A 210 30.61 11.52 -15.56
CA PRO A 210 30.01 10.39 -16.30
C PRO A 210 28.54 10.13 -15.99
N HIS A 211 28.03 10.63 -14.86
CA HIS A 211 26.69 10.36 -14.34
C HIS A 211 25.63 11.37 -14.83
N LEU A 212 26.03 12.54 -15.34
CA LEU A 212 25.11 13.57 -15.81
C LEU A 212 24.53 13.19 -17.19
N ARG A 213 23.20 13.28 -17.34
CA ARG A 213 22.49 12.96 -18.59
C ARG A 213 22.42 14.14 -19.55
N SER A 214 22.38 15.35 -19.00
CA SER A 214 22.26 16.61 -19.73
C SER A 214 23.04 17.69 -19.00
N TYR A 215 23.53 18.66 -19.77
CA TYR A 215 24.26 19.82 -19.27
C TYR A 215 23.45 21.09 -19.59
N PRO A 216 23.35 22.04 -18.65
CA PRO A 216 22.79 23.35 -18.93
C PRO A 216 23.70 24.12 -19.91
N PHE A 217 23.08 24.74 -20.91
CA PHE A 217 23.73 25.65 -21.85
C PHE A 217 23.47 27.09 -21.42
N VAL A 218 24.55 27.81 -21.15
CA VAL A 218 24.54 29.17 -20.58
C VAL A 218 25.09 30.14 -21.62
N ALA A 219 24.54 31.37 -21.66
CA ALA A 219 24.95 32.39 -22.62
C ALA A 219 26.44 32.75 -22.50
N ASP A 220 26.80 33.38 -21.37
CA ASP A 220 28.18 33.76 -21.06
C ASP A 220 28.55 33.41 -19.63
N ARG A 221 29.85 33.28 -19.37
CA ARG A 221 30.40 33.02 -18.03
C ARG A 221 30.15 34.15 -17.03
N LYS A 222 29.89 35.36 -17.53
CA LYS A 222 29.58 36.55 -16.73
C LYS A 222 28.09 36.72 -16.47
N SER A 223 27.25 36.46 -17.47
CA SER A 223 25.80 36.67 -17.38
C SER A 223 25.10 35.50 -16.69
N MET A 224 25.63 34.28 -16.79
CA MET A 224 25.08 33.06 -16.18
C MET A 224 23.59 32.83 -16.49
N ILE A 225 23.12 33.33 -17.63
CA ILE A 225 21.74 33.15 -18.09
C ILE A 225 21.60 31.77 -18.76
N LEU A 226 20.66 30.96 -18.27
CA LEU A 226 20.34 29.66 -18.86
C LEU A 226 19.60 29.84 -20.18
N LEU A 227 20.19 29.36 -21.28
CA LEU A 227 19.58 29.37 -22.61
C LEU A 227 18.85 28.06 -22.93
N GLY A 228 19.30 26.94 -22.36
CA GLY A 228 18.70 25.64 -22.58
C GLY A 228 19.47 24.50 -21.95
N SER A 229 19.23 23.28 -22.42
CA SER A 229 20.00 22.10 -22.01
C SER A 229 20.37 21.26 -23.21
N VAL A 230 21.55 20.63 -23.15
CA VAL A 230 22.07 19.77 -24.20
C VAL A 230 22.29 18.37 -23.64
N SER A 231 21.82 17.35 -24.36
CA SER A 231 22.00 15.97 -23.94
C SER A 231 23.44 15.51 -24.13
N ARG A 232 23.98 14.74 -23.18
CA ARG A 232 25.33 14.17 -23.25
C ARG A 232 25.53 13.32 -24.50
N LYS A 233 24.53 12.51 -24.87
CA LYS A 233 24.61 11.60 -26.04
C LYS A 233 24.85 12.36 -27.34
N TYR A 234 24.12 13.45 -27.55
CA TYR A 234 24.27 14.27 -28.76
C TYR A 234 25.65 14.91 -28.83
N LEU A 235 26.13 15.38 -27.68
CA LEU A 235 27.40 16.06 -27.57
C LEU A 235 28.58 15.09 -27.76
N LEU A 236 28.49 13.87 -27.23
CA LEU A 236 29.43 12.78 -27.52
C LEU A 236 29.45 12.40 -29.00
N TYR A 237 28.29 12.32 -29.64
CA TYR A 237 28.19 12.04 -31.07
C TYR A 237 28.88 13.11 -31.92
N LEU A 238 28.62 14.39 -31.63
CA LEU A 238 29.25 15.51 -32.33
C LEU A 238 30.77 15.54 -32.10
N LEU A 239 31.22 15.28 -30.87
CA LEU A 239 32.63 15.28 -30.52
C LEU A 239 33.37 14.12 -31.19
N THR A 240 32.77 12.92 -31.20
CA THR A 240 33.32 11.74 -31.89
C THR A 240 33.40 11.97 -33.40
N ARG A 241 32.40 12.62 -33.99
CA ARG A 241 32.40 12.95 -35.43
C ARG A 241 33.49 13.96 -35.79
N LYS A 242 33.90 14.84 -34.88
CA LYS A 242 34.88 15.90 -35.15
C LYS A 242 36.31 15.55 -34.73
N LEU A 243 36.50 14.86 -33.61
CA LEU A 243 37.82 14.51 -33.04
C LEU A 243 38.19 13.03 -33.24
N GLY A 244 37.26 12.18 -33.68
CA GLY A 244 37.44 10.74 -33.78
C GLY A 244 37.03 9.98 -32.52
N PRO A 245 37.00 8.63 -32.58
CA PRO A 245 36.63 7.79 -31.45
C PRO A 245 37.73 7.75 -30.39
N GLU A 246 37.42 8.22 -29.19
CA GLU A 246 38.30 8.07 -28.03
C GLU A 246 37.81 6.99 -27.05
N PRO A 247 38.71 6.12 -26.55
CA PRO A 247 38.32 5.02 -25.67
C PRO A 247 37.76 5.48 -24.30
N GLY A 248 38.13 6.68 -23.82
CA GLY A 248 37.68 7.20 -22.51
C GLY A 248 36.22 7.69 -22.46
N LEU A 249 35.63 8.08 -23.60
CA LEU A 249 34.28 8.65 -23.65
C LEU A 249 33.17 7.59 -23.79
N ASN A 250 33.52 6.36 -24.21
CA ASN A 250 32.58 5.28 -24.55
C ASN A 250 32.18 4.39 -23.37
N VAL A 251 32.46 4.78 -22.12
CA VAL A 251 32.31 3.92 -20.93
C VAL A 251 30.85 3.67 -20.50
N THR A 252 29.84 4.26 -21.16
CA THR A 252 28.43 4.09 -20.75
C THR A 252 27.61 3.18 -21.66
N ARG A 253 28.07 1.93 -21.78
CA ARG A 253 27.13 0.79 -21.90
C ARG A 253 26.83 0.24 -20.50
N ARG A 254 26.39 1.08 -19.56
CA ARG A 254 25.92 0.60 -18.25
C ARG A 254 24.47 0.14 -18.39
N ARG A 255 24.34 -1.19 -18.28
CA ARG A 255 23.14 -2.00 -17.99
C ARG A 255 22.03 -1.20 -17.31
N SER A 256 20.78 -1.49 -17.66
CA SER A 256 19.61 -1.03 -16.89
C SER A 256 19.88 -1.30 -15.41
N LYS A 257 19.95 -0.24 -14.60
CA LYS A 257 20.13 -0.38 -13.15
C LYS A 257 19.03 -1.31 -12.65
N THR A 258 19.42 -2.47 -12.15
CA THR A 258 18.49 -3.41 -11.54
C THR A 258 17.92 -2.75 -10.29
N ALA A 259 16.68 -3.04 -9.90
CA ALA A 259 16.02 -2.40 -8.76
C ALA A 259 16.87 -2.45 -7.46
N SER A 260 17.70 -3.48 -7.31
CA SER A 260 18.66 -3.63 -6.21
C SER A 260 19.75 -2.55 -6.17
N GLU A 261 20.25 -2.07 -7.30
CA GLU A 261 21.25 -0.99 -7.33
C GLU A 261 20.64 0.37 -6.96
N ILE A 262 19.39 0.61 -7.34
CA ILE A 262 18.64 1.81 -6.94
C ILE A 262 18.41 1.78 -5.42
N MET A 263 17.99 0.63 -4.89
CA MET A 263 17.80 0.43 -3.45
C MET A 263 19.11 0.63 -2.67
N ASN A 264 20.24 0.15 -3.19
CA ASN A 264 21.55 0.34 -2.57
C ASN A 264 22.01 1.81 -2.61
N THR A 265 21.74 2.55 -3.69
CA THR A 265 22.02 3.99 -3.70
C THR A 265 21.18 4.76 -2.68
N ILE A 266 19.92 4.36 -2.47
CA ILE A 266 19.05 4.95 -1.44
C ILE A 266 19.55 4.61 -0.03
N ASN A 267 20.01 3.38 0.20
CA ASN A 267 20.62 2.99 1.48
C ASN A 267 21.91 3.75 1.78
N ASN A 268 22.71 4.08 0.76
CA ASN A 268 23.91 4.90 0.94
C ASN A 268 23.56 6.36 1.28
N PHE A 269 22.48 6.92 0.73
CA PHE A 269 21.96 8.23 1.15
C PHE A 269 21.49 8.23 2.60
N ARG A 270 20.99 7.09 3.10
CA ARG A 270 20.58 6.87 4.49
C ARG A 270 21.73 6.88 5.51
N GLN A 271 22.98 6.70 5.07
CA GLN A 271 24.17 6.73 5.94
C GLN A 271 24.80 8.14 6.04
N LEU A 272 24.36 9.08 5.20
CA LEU A 272 24.92 10.44 5.11
C LEU A 272 24.02 11.50 5.81
N VAL A 273 22.89 11.08 6.38
CA VAL A 273 21.98 11.90 7.20
C VAL A 273 21.85 11.24 8.56
#